data_AF-A0AA41QZ21-F1
#
_entry.id   AF-A0AA41QZ21-F1
#
_cell.length_a   1.000
_cell.length_b   1.000
_cell.length_c   1.000
_cell.angle_alpha   90.00
_cell.angle_beta   90.00
_cell.angle_gamma   90.00
#
_symmetry.space_group_name_H-M   'P 1'
#
loop_
_entity.id
_entity.type
_entity.pdbx_description
1 polymer ?
#
loop_
_entity_poly.entity_id
_entity_poly.type
_entity_poly.pdbx_seq_one_letter_code
_entity_poly.pdbx_strand_id
1 'polypeptide(L)' 'MDATTVLAAISGNIATVGYGLAAIGPAIGVGIVVGKTIEGVARQPELAGQLQVLMYIGIAFTEALAFIGIATYFIFTTGQ' A
#
# COMPACT_ATOMS: atom_id res chain seq x y z
N MET A 1 24.57 -12.77 -25.71
CA MET A 1 23.81 -12.91 -24.45
C MET A 1 23.50 -14.37 -24.29
N ASP A 2 24.06 -15.00 -23.27
CA ASP A 2 23.75 -16.40 -22.95
C ASP A 2 22.37 -16.45 -22.28
N ALA A 3 21.68 -17.59 -22.38
CA ALA A 3 20.39 -17.82 -21.72
C ALA A 3 20.48 -17.56 -20.21
N THR A 4 21.64 -17.81 -19.60
CA THR A 4 21.93 -17.46 -18.19
C THR A 4 21.89 -15.95 -17.92
N THR A 5 22.34 -15.11 -18.87
CA THR A 5 22.31 -13.64 -18.74
C THR A 5 20.89 -13.10 -18.90
N VAL A 6 20.08 -13.69 -19.79
CA VAL A 6 18.66 -13.34 -19.97
C VAL A 6 17.85 -13.80 -18.75
N LEU A 7 18.13 -14.99 -18.21
CA LEU A 7 17.50 -15.48 -16.99
C LEU A 7 17.88 -14.62 -15.78
N ALA A 8 19.14 -14.17 -15.66
CA ALA A 8 19.57 -13.23 -14.63
C ALA A 8 18.92 -11.84 -14.76
N ALA A 9 18.65 -11.37 -15.99
CA ALA A 9 17.92 -10.12 -16.24
C ALA A 9 16.42 -10.24 -15.88
N ILE A 10 15.80 -11.39 -16.13
CA ILE A 10 14.41 -11.70 -15.70
C ILE A 10 14.35 -12.01 -14.19
N SER A 11 15.43 -12.54 -13.61
CA SER A 11 15.64 -12.67 -12.16
C SER A 11 15.76 -11.32 -11.45
N GLY A 12 15.81 -10.21 -12.22
CA GLY A 12 15.63 -8.85 -11.75
C GLY A 12 14.24 -8.61 -11.14
N ASN A 13 14.17 -8.84 -9.83
CA ASN A 13 13.29 -8.20 -8.85
C ASN A 13 11.76 -8.36 -9.06
N ILE A 14 11.31 -9.61 -9.24
CA ILE A 14 9.89 -9.99 -9.02
C ILE A 14 9.36 -9.40 -7.69
N ALA A 15 10.21 -9.24 -6.68
CA ALA A 15 9.85 -8.60 -5.42
C ALA A 15 9.46 -7.11 -5.57
N THR A 16 10.12 -6.32 -6.42
CA THR A 16 9.70 -4.93 -6.72
C THR A 16 8.39 -4.87 -7.48
N VAL A 17 8.16 -5.82 -8.39
CA VAL A 17 6.88 -5.90 -9.11
C VAL A 17 5.77 -6.28 -8.13
N GLY A 18 6.01 -7.27 -7.27
CA GLY A 18 5.10 -7.67 -6.19
C GLY A 18 4.81 -6.52 -5.22
N TYR A 19 5.83 -5.75 -4.83
CA TYR A 19 5.66 -4.56 -4.00
C TYR A 19 4.82 -3.47 -4.69
N GLY A 20 5.12 -3.15 -5.95
CA GLY A 20 4.36 -2.17 -6.72
C GLY A 20 2.89 -2.56 -6.88
N LEU A 21 2.60 -3.84 -7.07
CA LEU A 21 1.22 -4.35 -7.11
C LEU A 21 0.55 -4.32 -5.73
N ALA A 22 1.28 -4.65 -4.66
CA ALA A 22 0.76 -4.61 -3.30
C ALA A 22 0.35 -3.19 -2.86
N ALA A 23 1.02 -2.15 -3.38
CA ALA A 23 0.71 -0.75 -3.07
C ALA A 23 -0.63 -0.25 -3.66
N ILE A 24 -1.21 -0.95 -4.65
CA ILE A 24 -2.45 -0.51 -5.32
C ILE A 24 -3.64 -0.55 -4.35
N GLY A 25 -3.78 -1.63 -3.57
CA GLY A 25 -4.88 -1.79 -2.62
C GLY A 25 -4.93 -0.65 -1.58
N PRO A 26 -3.81 -0.40 -0.87
CA PRO A 26 -3.70 0.71 0.06
C PRO A 26 -3.97 2.08 -0.56
N ALA A 27 -3.43 2.35 -1.76
CA ALA A 27 -3.66 3.62 -2.46
C ALA A 27 -5.16 3.88 -2.71
N ILE A 28 -5.89 2.86 -3.17
CA ILE A 28 -7.34 2.96 -3.39
C ILE A 28 -8.08 3.09 -2.06
N GLY A 29 -7.75 2.25 -1.07
CA GLY A 29 -8.41 2.25 0.24
C GLY A 29 -8.27 3.59 0.97
N VAL A 30 -7.05 4.15 1.02
CA VAL A 30 -6.77 5.45 1.62
C VAL A 30 -7.52 6.55 0.86
N GLY A 31 -7.51 6.53 -0.47
CA GLY A 31 -8.28 7.47 -1.29
C GLY A 31 -9.77 7.49 -0.96
N ILE A 32 -10.38 6.30 -0.78
CA ILE A 32 -11.80 6.17 -0.40
C ILE A 32 -12.04 6.67 1.02
N VAL A 33 -11.23 6.23 2.00
CA VAL A 33 -11.38 6.59 3.42
C VAL A 33 -11.25 8.10 3.60
N VAL A 34 -10.22 8.71 3.02
CA VAL A 34 -10.00 10.16 3.09
C VAL A 34 -11.10 10.91 2.35
N GLY A 35 -11.47 10.48 1.14
CA GLY A 35 -12.54 11.11 0.37
C GLY A 35 -13.88 11.13 1.12
N LYS A 36 -14.26 9.99 1.72
CA LYS A 36 -15.49 9.88 2.53
C LYS A 36 -15.43 10.69 3.81
N THR A 37 -14.25 10.80 4.42
CA THR A 37 -14.05 11.67 5.59
C THR A 37 -14.27 13.13 5.21
N ILE A 38 -13.70 13.60 4.10
CA ILE A 38 -13.88 14.98 3.62
C ILE A 38 -15.37 15.25 3.31
N GLU A 39 -16.05 14.34 2.60
CA GLU A 39 -17.49 14.45 2.37
C GLU A 39 -18.30 14.52 3.68
N GLY A 40 -17.93 13.71 4.68
CA GLY A 40 -18.58 13.69 5.99
C GLY A 40 -18.38 14.99 6.76
N VAL A 41 -17.14 15.49 6.81
CA VAL A 41 -16.78 16.77 7.43
C VAL A 41 -17.51 17.93 6.77
N ALA A 42 -17.60 17.93 5.43
CA ALA A 42 -18.31 18.96 4.68
C ALA A 42 -19.83 18.98 4.97
N ARG A 43 -20.42 17.81 5.25
CA ARG A 43 -21.85 17.70 5.62
C ARG A 43 -22.11 18.06 7.09
N GLN A 44 -21.21 17.69 8.00
CA GLN A 44 -21.34 17.88 9.44
C GLN A 44 -20.01 18.31 10.06
N PRO A 45 -19.69 19.63 10.02
CA PRO A 45 -18.44 20.17 10.54
C PRO A 45 -18.21 19.87 12.03
N GLU A 46 -19.29 19.78 12.82
CA GLU A 46 -19.27 19.46 14.24
C GLU A 46 -18.69 18.07 14.55
N LEU A 47 -18.75 17.13 13.59
CA LEU A 47 -18.19 15.79 13.74
C LEU A 47 -16.75 15.68 13.25
N ALA A 48 -16.11 16.77 12.82
CA ALA A 48 -14.82 16.69 12.14
C ALA A 48 -13.73 15.98 12.94
N GLY A 49 -13.64 16.25 14.24
CA GLY A 49 -12.69 15.58 15.12
C GLY A 49 -12.92 14.06 15.20
N GLN A 50 -14.19 13.64 15.34
CA GLN A 50 -14.54 12.22 15.40
C GLN A 50 -14.28 11.51 14.06
N LEU A 51 -14.65 12.14 12.95
CA LEU A 51 -14.44 11.60 11.61
C LEU A 51 -12.94 11.47 11.28
N GLN A 52 -12.10 12.42 11.70
CA GLN A 52 -10.64 12.30 11.55
C GLN A 52 -10.06 11.12 12.35
N VAL A 53 -10.52 10.87 13.57
CA VAL A 53 -10.08 9.70 14.34
C VAL A 53 -10.44 8.39 13.61
N LEU A 54 -11.67 8.28 13.12
CA LEU A 54 -12.10 7.11 12.34
C LEU A 54 -11.32 6.98 11.03
N MET A 55 -11.01 8.10 10.36
CA MET A 55 -10.18 8.14 9.17
C MET A 55 -8.78 7.55 9.43
N TYR A 56 -8.10 7.98 10.49
CA TYR A 56 -6.77 7.46 10.82
C TYR A 56 -6.80 5.97 11.17
N ILE A 57 -7.84 5.50 11.86
CA ILE A 57 -8.03 4.07 12.12
C ILE A 57 -8.22 3.31 10.79
N GLY A 58 -9.06 3.84 9.89
CA GLY A 58 -9.27 3.25 8.57
C GLY A 58 -8.00 3.21 7.72
N ILE A 59 -7.20 4.28 7.75
CA ILE A 59 -5.89 4.33 7.08
C ILE A 59 -4.95 3.28 7.67
N ALA A 60 -4.85 3.18 9.00
CA ALA A 60 -3.97 2.22 9.66
C ALA A 60 -4.28 0.77 9.26
N PHE A 61 -5.56 0.38 9.21
CA PHE A 61 -5.97 -0.95 8.73
C PHE A 61 -5.70 -1.14 7.23
N THR A 62 -5.89 -0.09 6.44
CA THR A 62 -5.62 -0.12 4.99
C THR A 62 -4.12 -0.31 4.70
N GLU A 63 -3.27 0.38 5.44
CA GLU A 63 -1.81 0.34 5.30
C GLU A 63 -1.18 -0.93 5.90
N ALA A 64 -1.86 -1.65 6.79
CA ALA A 64 -1.36 -2.92 7.33
C ALA A 64 -1.02 -3.92 6.21
N LEU A 65 -1.79 -3.93 5.12
CA LEU A 65 -1.53 -4.76 3.93
C LEU A 65 -0.34 -4.24 3.11
N ALA A 66 -0.14 -2.92 3.04
CA ALA A 66 1.01 -2.30 2.39
C ALA A 66 2.31 -2.71 3.10
N PHE A 67 2.32 -2.66 4.44
CA PHE A 67 3.48 -3.04 5.24
C PHE A 67 3.84 -4.52 5.11
N ILE A 68 2.86 -5.40 4.92
CA ILE A 68 3.15 -6.80 4.57
C ILE A 68 3.87 -6.89 3.22
N GLY A 69 3.45 -6.13 2.21
CA GLY A 69 4.14 -6.05 0.92
C GLY A 69 5.57 -5.49 1.01
N ILE A 70 5.81 -4.52 1.90
CA ILE A 70 7.17 -4.02 2.20
C ILE A 70 7.99 -5.12 2.90
N ALA A 71 7.41 -5.80 3.89
CA ALA A 71 8.11 -6.84 4.62
C ALA A 71 8.50 -8.02 3.71
N THR A 72 7.63 -8.43 2.80
CA THR A 72 7.94 -9.49 1.83
C THR A 72 9.06 -9.09 0.89
N TYR A 73 9.13 -7.82 0.47
CA TYR A 73 10.28 -7.31 -0.29
C TYR A 73 11.60 -7.56 0.44
N PHE A 74 11.70 -7.21 1.73
CA PHE A 74 12.95 -7.44 2.50
C PHE A 74 13.24 -8.92 2.77
N ILE A 75 12.21 -9.76 2.98
CA ILE A 75 12.37 -11.19 3.23
C ILE A 75 12.88 -11.94 1.99
N PHE A 76 12.32 -11.64 0.81
CA PHE A 76 12.65 -12.38 -0.41
C PHE A 76 13.84 -11.81 -1.19
N THR A 77 14.36 -10.64 -0.81
CA THR A 77 15.56 -10.04 -1.42
C THR A 77 16.85 -10.32 -0.66
N THR A 78 16.79 -10.71 0.61
CA THR A 78 17.97 -10.91 1.47
C THR A 78 18.63 -12.29 1.39
N GLY A 79 18.28 -13.12 0.40
CA GLY A 79 18.78 -14.50 0.25
C GLY A 79 19.21 -14.91 -1.16
N GLN A 80 19.50 -13.95 -2.05
CA GLN A 80 20.06 -14.18 -3.39
C GLN A 80 21.48 -13.62 -3.49
#